data_AF-A0A2C5Y2Y2-F1
#
_entry.id   AF-A0A2C5Y2Y2-F1
#
_cell.length_a   1.000
_cell.length_b   1.000
_cell.length_c   1.000
_cell.angle_alpha   90.00
_cell.angle_beta   90.00
_cell.angle_gamma   90.00
#
_symmetry.space_group_name_H-M   'P 1'
#
loop_
_entity.id
_entity.type
_entity.pdbx_description
1 polymer ?
#
loop_
_entity_poly.entity_id
_entity_poly.type
_entity_poly.pdbx_seq_one_letter_code
_entity_poly.pdbx_strand_id
1 'polypeptide(L)'
;MYGSFWIGLVAFLAAPQTCTCTGSLQSGPAVSPPRWPLSDLDDNPIYHALDNQCPEEARQLLGHPLFLALHKRIELSHICAPMRAIPAGREETLDCQPMAMKARDWCDAWDVSDTVSSILPVDMLRTIHAHGNLTQKAFERALKDDLRLGIPGTRIFQMKWFKAMAKRSMTVCWPQRPGFTPNQFLDIYGYLGALLVNSSTLHLAVPERFMNYPPGYPNRNSFHLLDWRSYHPALLSQLIQSQSWHRQGKLAYNLRNTVDRWSGAVGRVLFQAMDADAPRNCPPGVGCLDEAATSCNTPIVPRRVEDIFRIFLVALQLKLPLVVSWKEASGPRPPGVWIILYRREEPPAPRLCIASMC
;
A
#
# COMPACT_ATOMS: atom_id res chain seq x y z
N MET A 1 47.00 41.94 -31.35
CA MET A 1 47.53 40.65 -30.88
C MET A 1 46.89 40.32 -29.54
N TYR A 2 45.81 39.54 -29.52
CA TYR A 2 45.39 38.71 -28.37
C TYR A 2 44.49 37.61 -28.94
N GLY A 3 44.89 36.36 -28.70
CA GLY A 3 44.43 35.17 -29.41
C GLY A 3 43.13 34.60 -28.88
N SER A 4 42.32 34.10 -29.80
CA SER A 4 41.12 33.31 -29.54
C SER A 4 41.52 31.86 -29.22
N PHE A 5 41.15 31.37 -28.04
CA PHE A 5 41.21 29.95 -27.69
C PHE A 5 39.91 29.26 -28.08
N TRP A 6 39.96 28.40 -29.11
CA TRP A 6 38.91 27.46 -29.45
C TRP A 6 39.16 26.15 -28.71
N ILE A 7 38.24 25.75 -27.82
CA ILE A 7 38.24 24.42 -27.21
C ILE A 7 37.23 23.57 -27.99
N GLY A 8 37.75 22.62 -28.77
CA GLY A 8 36.95 21.64 -29.48
C GLY A 8 36.32 20.64 -28.52
N LEU A 9 35.00 20.59 -28.49
CA LEU A 9 34.22 19.60 -27.76
C LEU A 9 34.11 18.33 -28.62
N VAL A 10 34.84 17.27 -28.26
CA VAL A 10 34.71 15.95 -28.89
C VAL A 10 33.54 15.21 -28.25
N ALA A 11 32.44 15.07 -28.98
CA ALA A 11 31.30 14.26 -28.58
C ALA A 11 31.59 12.76 -28.86
N PHE A 12 31.85 11.99 -27.80
CA PHE A 12 31.85 10.54 -27.87
C PHE A 12 30.40 10.04 -27.80
N LEU A 13 29.84 9.65 -28.94
CA LEU A 13 28.61 8.88 -29.04
C LEU A 13 28.90 7.43 -28.63
N ALA A 14 28.70 7.11 -27.35
CA ALA A 14 28.66 5.72 -26.88
C ALA A 14 27.30 5.12 -27.26
N ALA A 15 27.30 4.12 -28.14
CA ALA A 15 26.12 3.32 -28.45
C ALA A 15 25.60 2.60 -27.18
N PRO A 16 24.28 2.44 -27.01
CA PRO A 16 23.72 1.72 -25.88
C PRO A 16 24.16 0.25 -25.94
N GLN A 17 25.00 -0.17 -24.98
CA GLN A 17 25.34 -1.57 -24.77
C GLN A 17 24.09 -2.29 -24.24
N THR A 18 23.45 -3.09 -25.08
CA THR A 18 22.41 -4.03 -24.66
C THR A 18 23.07 -5.20 -23.93
N CYS A 19 23.01 -5.21 -22.60
CA CYS A 19 23.38 -6.37 -21.81
C CYS A 19 22.30 -7.45 -21.94
N THR A 20 22.50 -8.40 -22.84
CA THR A 20 21.73 -9.65 -22.87
C THR A 20 22.30 -10.61 -21.82
N CYS A 21 21.62 -10.71 -20.67
CA CYS A 21 21.91 -11.74 -19.67
C CYS A 21 21.34 -13.09 -20.13
N THR A 22 22.07 -13.82 -20.98
CA THR A 22 21.80 -15.24 -21.28
C THR A 22 22.46 -16.13 -20.22
N GLY A 23 22.04 -15.98 -18.97
CA GLY A 23 22.39 -16.91 -17.88
C GLY A 23 21.31 -17.96 -17.74
N SER A 24 21.59 -19.20 -18.16
CA SER A 24 20.75 -20.36 -17.82
C SER A 24 20.77 -20.54 -16.30
N LEU A 25 19.70 -20.10 -15.62
CA LEU A 25 19.48 -20.41 -14.21
C LEU A 25 19.21 -21.92 -14.11
N GLN A 26 20.21 -22.68 -13.68
CA GLN A 26 20.00 -24.03 -13.18
C GLN A 26 19.11 -23.93 -11.94
N SER A 27 17.86 -24.36 -12.08
CA SER A 27 16.92 -24.46 -10.97
C SER A 27 17.38 -25.56 -10.02
N GLY A 28 18.09 -25.20 -8.96
CA GLY A 28 18.34 -26.08 -7.83
C GLY A 28 17.02 -26.59 -7.22
N PRO A 29 17.04 -27.71 -6.46
CA PRO A 29 15.84 -28.27 -5.84
C PRO A 29 15.13 -27.19 -5.01
N ALA A 30 13.81 -27.12 -5.16
CA ALA A 30 12.98 -26.16 -4.45
C ALA A 30 13.10 -26.40 -2.95
N VAL A 31 13.93 -25.62 -2.28
CA VAL A 31 13.96 -25.56 -0.82
C VAL A 31 12.61 -25.01 -0.39
N SER A 32 11.70 -25.90 0.00
CA SER A 32 10.46 -25.51 0.63
C SER A 32 10.84 -24.79 1.93
N PRO A 33 10.42 -23.53 2.14
CA PRO A 33 10.70 -22.87 3.40
C PRO A 33 10.18 -23.75 4.54
N PRO A 34 10.90 -23.87 5.67
CA PRO A 34 10.46 -24.66 6.80
C PRO A 34 9.03 -24.24 7.17
N ARG A 35 8.11 -25.20 7.14
CA ARG A 35 6.77 -25.01 7.69
C ARG A 35 6.91 -25.04 9.21
N TRP A 36 6.83 -23.88 9.82
CA TRP A 36 6.75 -23.80 11.27
C TRP A 36 5.38 -24.31 11.71
N PRO A 37 5.31 -25.19 12.71
CA PRO A 37 4.06 -25.49 13.40
C PRO A 37 3.36 -24.20 13.82
N LEU A 38 2.04 -24.08 13.61
CA LEU A 38 1.26 -22.94 14.11
C LEU A 38 1.37 -22.78 15.64
N SER A 39 1.58 -23.88 16.36
CA SER A 39 1.87 -23.89 17.81
C SER A 39 3.14 -23.11 18.18
N ASP A 40 4.11 -23.00 17.27
CA ASP A 40 5.35 -22.26 17.53
C ASP A 40 5.16 -20.74 17.36
N LEU A 41 4.07 -20.32 16.71
CA LEU A 41 3.71 -18.92 16.55
C LEU A 41 2.78 -18.41 17.64
N ASP A 42 1.74 -19.19 17.98
CA ASP A 42 0.74 -18.85 18.99
C ASP A 42 -0.11 -20.09 19.32
N ASP A 43 -0.15 -20.51 20.59
CA ASP A 43 -1.06 -21.56 21.10
C ASP A 43 -2.52 -21.09 21.23
N ASN A 44 -2.86 -19.98 20.57
CA ASN A 44 -4.20 -19.41 20.68
C ASN A 44 -5.21 -20.29 19.90
N PRO A 45 -6.22 -20.84 20.59
CA PRO A 45 -7.22 -21.74 19.97
C PRO A 45 -7.98 -21.09 18.82
N ILE A 46 -8.06 -19.75 18.77
CA ILE A 46 -8.63 -19.01 17.64
C ILE A 46 -7.98 -19.45 16.33
N TYR A 47 -6.66 -19.63 16.30
CA TYR A 47 -5.91 -19.81 15.06
C TYR A 47 -5.81 -21.25 14.60
N HIS A 48 -5.80 -22.22 15.52
CA HIS A 48 -5.68 -23.64 15.18
C HIS A 48 -6.84 -24.15 14.31
N ALA A 49 -8.03 -23.56 14.46
CA ALA A 49 -9.20 -23.97 13.70
C ALA A 49 -9.31 -23.29 12.32
N LEU A 50 -8.60 -22.18 12.06
CA LEU A 50 -8.76 -21.39 10.83
C LEU A 50 -8.46 -22.20 9.55
N ASP A 51 -7.48 -23.11 9.59
CA ASP A 51 -7.12 -23.92 8.42
C ASP A 51 -8.28 -24.83 7.97
N ASN A 52 -9.06 -25.36 8.92
CA ASN A 52 -10.19 -26.24 8.62
C ASN A 52 -11.49 -25.49 8.33
N GLN A 53 -11.62 -24.25 8.82
CA GLN A 53 -12.87 -23.46 8.74
C GLN A 53 -12.89 -22.43 7.61
N CYS A 54 -11.75 -22.19 6.95
CA CYS A 54 -11.68 -21.32 5.79
C CYS A 54 -12.03 -22.09 4.50
N PRO A 55 -12.92 -21.54 3.65
CA PRO A 55 -13.21 -22.13 2.35
C PRO A 55 -11.94 -22.24 1.51
N GLU A 56 -11.79 -23.35 0.77
CA GLU A 56 -10.61 -23.56 -0.10
C GLU A 56 -10.51 -22.46 -1.16
N GLU A 57 -11.65 -21.93 -1.60
CA GLU A 57 -11.77 -20.81 -2.54
C GLU A 57 -11.07 -19.56 -2.03
N ALA A 58 -10.96 -19.35 -0.71
CA ALA A 58 -10.21 -18.22 -0.14
C ALA A 58 -8.69 -18.36 -0.36
N ARG A 59 -8.20 -19.58 -0.57
CA ARG A 59 -6.79 -19.85 -0.92
C ARG A 59 -6.53 -19.77 -2.43
N GLN A 60 -7.56 -19.97 -3.24
CA GLN A 60 -7.45 -20.02 -4.69
C GLN A 60 -7.31 -18.61 -5.31
N LEU A 61 -6.53 -18.52 -6.39
CA LEU A 61 -6.47 -17.30 -7.19
C LEU A 61 -7.80 -17.13 -7.95
N LEU A 62 -8.60 -16.13 -7.59
CA LEU A 62 -9.71 -15.70 -8.44
C LEU A 62 -9.17 -15.38 -9.85
N GLY A 63 -9.54 -16.21 -10.83
CA GLY A 63 -9.23 -16.01 -12.25
C GLY A 63 -7.94 -16.67 -12.80
N HIS A 64 -7.25 -17.57 -12.09
CA HIS A 64 -6.10 -18.31 -12.65
C HIS A 64 -6.18 -19.83 -12.46
N PRO A 65 -5.85 -20.63 -13.51
CA PRO A 65 -5.85 -22.08 -13.40
C PRO A 65 -4.77 -22.58 -12.43
N LEU A 66 -5.15 -23.53 -11.57
CA LEU A 66 -4.34 -24.15 -10.51
C LEU A 66 -2.99 -24.73 -10.98
N PHE A 67 -2.83 -25.01 -12.26
CA PHE A 67 -1.69 -25.76 -12.80
C PHE A 67 -0.33 -25.01 -12.87
N LEU A 68 -0.27 -23.72 -12.54
CA LEU A 68 0.97 -22.92 -12.63
C LEU A 68 1.74 -22.76 -11.30
N ALA A 69 1.26 -23.27 -10.16
CA ALA A 69 1.60 -22.70 -8.85
C ALA A 69 2.31 -23.61 -7.83
N LEU A 70 2.85 -24.78 -8.19
CA LEU A 70 3.61 -25.60 -7.22
C LEU A 70 5.12 -25.32 -7.22
N HIS A 71 5.69 -24.83 -8.32
CA HIS A 71 7.15 -24.70 -8.45
C HIS A 71 7.66 -23.32 -8.89
N LYS A 72 6.78 -22.38 -9.28
CA LYS A 72 7.20 -21.01 -9.58
C LYS A 72 7.29 -20.22 -8.28
N ARG A 73 8.47 -19.66 -8.00
CA ARG A 73 8.62 -18.61 -6.99
C ARG A 73 7.56 -17.54 -7.29
N ILE A 74 6.86 -17.07 -6.26
CA ILE A 74 5.98 -15.91 -6.38
C ILE A 74 6.92 -14.72 -6.54
N GLU A 75 7.30 -14.46 -7.78
CA GLU A 75 7.96 -13.24 -8.14
C GLU A 75 6.91 -12.15 -8.08
N LEU A 76 7.09 -11.20 -7.16
CA LEU A 76 6.30 -9.99 -7.15
C LEU A 76 6.55 -9.27 -8.45
N SER A 77 5.66 -9.45 -9.42
CA SER A 77 5.76 -8.82 -10.72
C SER A 77 5.54 -7.32 -10.56
N HIS A 78 6.64 -6.57 -10.51
CA HIS A 78 6.63 -5.12 -10.56
C HIS A 78 7.07 -4.67 -11.96
N ILE A 79 6.40 -3.64 -12.46
CA ILE A 79 6.84 -2.94 -13.68
C ILE A 79 7.53 -1.67 -13.20
N CYS A 80 8.67 -1.36 -13.82
CA CYS A 80 9.44 -0.16 -13.50
C CYS A 80 9.66 0.66 -14.76
N ALA A 81 9.49 1.97 -14.66
CA ALA A 81 9.76 2.89 -15.75
C ALA A 81 10.12 4.28 -15.21
N PRO A 82 10.90 5.07 -15.97
CA PRO A 82 11.13 6.46 -15.61
C PRO A 82 9.85 7.27 -15.72
N MET A 83 9.66 8.19 -14.78
CA MET A 83 8.71 9.30 -14.93
C MET A 83 9.01 10.04 -16.23
N ARG A 84 7.97 10.43 -16.97
CA ARG A 84 8.09 11.19 -18.21
C ARG A 84 8.40 12.66 -17.90
N ALA A 85 9.05 13.33 -18.85
CA ALA A 85 9.34 14.74 -18.75
C ALA A 85 8.04 15.56 -18.65
N ILE A 86 8.08 16.66 -17.89
CA ILE A 86 6.98 17.62 -17.82
C ILE A 86 6.83 18.27 -19.20
N PRO A 87 5.63 18.36 -19.78
CA PRO A 87 5.43 19.06 -21.05
C PRO A 87 5.91 20.52 -20.97
N ALA A 88 6.46 21.03 -22.07
CA ALA A 88 6.97 22.40 -22.13
C ALA A 88 5.87 23.41 -21.76
N GLY A 89 6.22 24.38 -20.91
CA GLY A 89 5.27 25.39 -20.41
C GLY A 89 4.29 24.92 -19.33
N ARG A 90 4.31 23.65 -18.93
CA ARG A 90 3.45 23.11 -17.87
C ARG A 90 4.11 23.05 -16.49
N GLU A 91 5.36 23.49 -16.35
CA GLU A 91 6.09 23.33 -15.08
C GLU A 91 5.44 24.06 -13.90
N GLU A 92 4.92 25.27 -14.15
CA GLU A 92 4.29 26.13 -13.14
C GLU A 92 2.95 25.57 -12.66
N THR A 93 2.31 24.69 -13.43
CA THR A 93 1.04 24.04 -13.04
C THR A 93 1.20 23.22 -11.77
N LEU A 94 2.40 22.73 -11.46
CA LEU A 94 2.66 21.95 -10.25
C LEU A 94 3.18 22.80 -9.08
N ASP A 95 3.35 24.12 -9.26
CA ASP A 95 3.77 25.06 -8.21
C ASP A 95 2.61 25.81 -7.55
N CYS A 96 1.40 25.75 -8.12
CA CYS A 96 0.21 26.42 -7.62
C CYS A 96 -0.24 25.87 -6.24
N GLN A 97 -1.09 26.64 -5.55
CA GLN A 97 -1.66 26.23 -4.27
C GLN A 97 -3.13 25.81 -4.44
N PRO A 98 -3.49 24.56 -4.11
CA PRO A 98 -4.87 24.07 -4.27
C PRO A 98 -5.91 24.86 -3.48
N MET A 99 -5.50 25.52 -2.39
CA MET A 99 -6.35 26.32 -1.49
C MET A 99 -5.81 27.75 -1.30
N ALA A 100 -5.18 28.35 -2.31
CA ALA A 100 -4.69 29.72 -2.19
C ALA A 100 -5.84 30.70 -1.91
N MET A 101 -5.59 31.78 -1.15
CA MET A 101 -6.61 32.80 -0.91
C MET A 101 -6.84 33.73 -2.13
N LYS A 102 -5.86 33.81 -3.03
CA LYS A 102 -5.92 34.66 -4.23
C LYS A 102 -6.14 33.80 -5.48
N ALA A 103 -7.09 34.19 -6.31
CA ALA A 103 -7.45 33.46 -7.54
C ALA A 103 -6.26 33.25 -8.50
N ARG A 104 -5.30 34.17 -8.53
CA ARG A 104 -4.09 34.06 -9.37
C ARG A 104 -3.11 32.95 -8.93
N ASP A 105 -3.19 32.52 -7.68
CA ASP A 105 -2.34 31.47 -7.11
C ASP A 105 -3.08 30.11 -7.13
N TRP A 106 -4.29 30.07 -7.71
CA TRP A 106 -5.11 28.87 -7.80
C TRP A 106 -4.58 27.93 -8.87
N CYS A 107 -4.59 26.64 -8.52
CA CYS A 107 -4.42 25.60 -9.49
C CYS A 107 -5.63 25.55 -10.44
N ASP A 108 -5.38 25.64 -11.74
CA ASP A 108 -6.31 25.06 -12.70
C ASP A 108 -6.25 23.54 -12.53
N ALA A 109 -7.35 22.98 -12.01
CA ALA A 109 -7.38 21.58 -11.62
C ALA A 109 -7.29 20.63 -12.83
N TRP A 110 -7.70 21.09 -14.02
CA TRP A 110 -7.56 20.31 -15.24
C TRP A 110 -6.12 20.32 -15.73
N ASP A 111 -5.45 21.47 -15.72
CA ASP A 111 -4.05 21.55 -16.10
C ASP A 111 -3.16 20.73 -15.18
N VAL A 112 -3.44 20.72 -13.87
CA VAL A 112 -2.75 19.85 -12.91
C VAL A 112 -3.00 18.38 -13.22
N SER A 113 -4.26 18.00 -13.44
CA SER A 113 -4.63 16.61 -13.72
C SER A 113 -3.99 16.09 -15.02
N ASP A 114 -4.06 16.88 -16.09
CA ASP A 114 -3.41 16.62 -17.38
C ASP A 114 -1.90 16.49 -17.20
N THR A 115 -1.28 17.43 -16.49
CA THR A 115 0.17 17.41 -16.24
C THR A 115 0.59 16.18 -15.44
N VAL A 116 -0.09 15.86 -14.33
CA VAL A 116 0.19 14.66 -13.53
C VAL A 116 0.01 13.38 -14.37
N SER A 117 -1.06 13.28 -15.16
CA SER A 117 -1.27 12.13 -16.04
C SER A 117 -0.17 12.02 -17.11
N SER A 118 0.28 13.15 -17.66
CA SER A 118 1.32 13.20 -18.69
C SER A 118 2.71 12.80 -18.20
N ILE A 119 3.02 12.98 -16.92
CA ILE A 119 4.34 12.64 -16.35
C ILE A 119 4.41 11.21 -15.82
N LEU A 120 3.28 10.57 -15.52
CA LEU A 120 3.25 9.16 -15.11
C LEU A 120 3.66 8.24 -16.27
N PRO A 121 4.36 7.12 -16.01
CA PRO A 121 4.69 6.16 -17.06
C PRO A 121 3.44 5.59 -17.76
N VAL A 122 3.54 5.38 -19.08
CA VAL A 122 2.41 4.89 -19.90
C VAL A 122 1.91 3.53 -19.43
N ASP A 123 2.81 2.63 -19.06
CA ASP A 123 2.45 1.29 -18.57
C ASP A 123 1.79 1.34 -17.18
N MET A 124 2.12 2.35 -16.36
CA MET A 124 1.46 2.59 -15.08
C MET A 124 0.01 3.03 -15.31
N LEU A 125 -0.21 3.97 -16.24
CA LEU A 125 -1.57 4.39 -16.62
C LEU A 125 -2.38 3.20 -17.15
N ARG A 126 -1.79 2.34 -17.99
CA ARG A 126 -2.45 1.12 -18.45
C ARG A 126 -2.84 0.18 -17.30
N THR A 127 -1.96 0.05 -16.30
CA THR A 127 -2.23 -0.74 -15.09
C THR A 127 -3.38 -0.14 -14.28
N ILE A 128 -3.38 1.18 -14.07
CA ILE A 128 -4.45 1.92 -13.39
C ILE A 128 -5.78 1.71 -14.11
N HIS A 129 -5.81 1.79 -15.43
CA HIS A 129 -7.04 1.61 -16.19
C HIS A 129 -7.57 0.18 -16.10
N ALA A 130 -6.67 -0.81 -16.24
CA ALA A 130 -7.05 -2.23 -16.23
C ALA A 130 -7.48 -2.73 -14.84
N HIS A 131 -6.80 -2.30 -13.78
CA HIS A 131 -6.99 -2.84 -12.42
C HIS A 131 -7.71 -1.89 -11.47
N GLY A 132 -7.64 -0.58 -11.72
CA GLY A 132 -8.34 0.42 -10.92
C GLY A 132 -9.81 0.63 -11.32
N ASN A 133 -10.27 -0.04 -12.38
CA ASN A 133 -11.61 0.14 -12.96
C ASN A 133 -11.91 1.61 -13.32
N LEU A 134 -10.90 2.31 -13.86
CA LEU A 134 -10.99 3.71 -14.28
C LEU A 134 -10.71 3.82 -15.78
N THR A 135 -11.61 4.48 -16.52
CA THR A 135 -11.25 4.98 -17.85
C THR A 135 -10.25 6.12 -17.71
N GLN A 136 -9.51 6.44 -18.77
CA GLN A 136 -8.58 7.58 -18.78
C GLN A 136 -9.28 8.87 -18.30
N LYS A 137 -10.46 9.18 -18.86
CA LYS A 137 -11.24 10.35 -18.47
C LYS A 137 -11.72 10.30 -17.02
N ALA A 138 -12.04 9.11 -16.50
CA ALA A 138 -12.42 8.95 -15.09
C ALA A 138 -11.22 9.16 -14.15
N PHE A 139 -10.03 8.70 -14.55
CA PHE A 139 -8.80 8.92 -13.81
C PHE A 139 -8.41 10.41 -13.77
N GLU A 140 -8.41 11.09 -14.92
CA GLU A 140 -8.16 12.54 -15.01
C GLU A 140 -9.19 13.34 -14.21
N ARG A 141 -10.47 12.95 -14.27
CA ARG A 141 -11.52 13.58 -13.45
C ARG A 141 -11.27 13.37 -11.96
N ALA A 142 -10.90 12.16 -11.52
CA ALA A 142 -10.58 11.89 -10.12
C ALA A 142 -9.40 12.74 -9.64
N LEU A 143 -8.33 12.86 -10.42
CA LEU A 143 -7.17 13.72 -10.12
C LEU A 143 -7.57 15.20 -9.92
N LYS A 144 -8.48 15.68 -10.76
CA LYS A 144 -8.99 17.05 -10.72
C LYS A 144 -9.90 17.26 -9.51
N ASP A 145 -10.88 16.38 -9.31
CA ASP A 145 -11.87 16.51 -8.24
C ASP A 145 -11.19 16.37 -6.85
N ASP A 146 -10.24 15.45 -6.73
CA ASP A 146 -9.48 15.25 -5.51
C ASP A 146 -8.37 16.29 -5.29
N LEU A 147 -8.08 17.17 -6.25
CA LEU A 147 -7.06 18.20 -6.06
C LEU A 147 -7.36 19.09 -4.84
N ARG A 148 -8.65 19.36 -4.61
CA ARG A 148 -9.16 20.19 -3.51
C ARG A 148 -9.65 19.38 -2.31
N LEU A 149 -9.77 18.07 -2.46
CA LEU A 149 -10.16 17.16 -1.38
C LEU A 149 -8.90 16.58 -0.74
N GLY A 150 -8.92 16.38 0.57
CA GLY A 150 -7.80 15.82 1.33
C GLY A 150 -7.31 16.74 2.46
N ILE A 151 -6.27 16.27 3.16
CA ILE A 151 -5.73 16.98 4.32
C ILE A 151 -4.98 18.24 3.83
N PRO A 152 -5.34 19.45 4.34
CA PRO A 152 -4.66 20.69 3.99
C PRO A 152 -3.13 20.56 4.09
N GLY A 153 -2.41 21.05 3.07
CA GLY A 153 -0.95 20.99 2.98
C GLY A 153 -0.40 19.73 2.30
N THR A 154 -1.07 18.57 2.41
CA THR A 154 -0.57 17.30 1.84
C THR A 154 -0.43 17.35 0.32
N ARG A 155 -1.42 17.94 -0.36
CA ARG A 155 -1.47 18.00 -1.82
C ARG A 155 -0.31 18.80 -2.41
N ILE A 156 0.08 19.91 -1.76
CA ILE A 156 1.22 20.74 -2.19
C ILE A 156 2.51 19.90 -2.21
N PHE A 157 2.73 19.07 -1.18
CA PHE A 157 3.91 18.20 -1.13
C PHE A 157 3.88 17.11 -2.21
N GLN A 158 2.71 16.55 -2.52
CA GLN A 158 2.58 15.57 -3.60
C GLN A 158 2.83 16.18 -4.99
N MET A 159 2.32 17.39 -5.25
CA MET A 159 2.58 18.12 -6.51
C MET A 159 4.07 18.46 -6.66
N LYS A 160 4.70 18.97 -5.60
CA LYS A 160 6.16 19.18 -5.56
C LYS A 160 6.94 17.90 -5.79
N TRP A 161 6.49 16.79 -5.22
CA TRP A 161 7.11 15.48 -5.44
C TRP A 161 7.03 15.07 -6.92
N PHE A 162 5.84 15.14 -7.52
CA PHE A 162 5.64 14.82 -8.94
C PHE A 162 6.52 15.67 -9.85
N LYS A 163 6.56 16.99 -9.63
CA LYS A 163 7.44 17.91 -10.36
C LYS A 163 8.91 17.50 -10.23
N ALA A 164 9.38 17.27 -9.00
CA ALA A 164 10.79 16.93 -8.75
C ALA A 164 11.18 15.58 -9.37
N MET A 165 10.31 14.58 -9.31
CA MET A 165 10.59 13.25 -9.86
C MET A 165 10.53 13.21 -11.38
N ALA A 166 9.59 13.94 -12.00
CA ALA A 166 9.51 14.10 -13.45
C ALA A 166 10.76 14.82 -14.00
N LYS A 167 11.20 15.90 -13.35
CA LYS A 167 12.45 16.61 -13.73
C LYS A 167 13.68 15.71 -13.69
N ARG A 168 13.72 14.76 -12.76
CA ARG A 168 14.84 13.82 -12.58
C ARG A 168 14.69 12.54 -13.41
N SER A 169 13.59 12.40 -14.17
CA SER A 169 13.23 11.13 -14.83
C SER A 169 13.34 9.94 -13.87
N MET A 170 12.89 10.11 -12.63
CA MET A 170 13.04 9.12 -11.57
C MET A 170 12.39 7.81 -12.00
N THR A 171 13.11 6.69 -11.86
CA THR A 171 12.51 5.36 -12.08
C THR A 171 11.62 5.02 -10.90
N VAL A 172 10.33 4.81 -11.19
CA VAL A 172 9.33 4.35 -10.22
C VAL A 172 8.90 2.95 -10.62
N CYS A 173 8.56 2.13 -9.63
CA CYS A 173 7.96 0.82 -9.85
C CYS A 173 6.54 0.77 -9.31
N TRP A 174 5.74 -0.16 -9.79
CA TRP A 174 4.39 -0.45 -9.29
C TRP A 174 4.06 -1.93 -9.53
N PRO A 175 3.15 -2.53 -8.75
CA PRO A 175 2.74 -3.91 -8.99
C PRO A 175 2.00 -4.03 -10.32
N GLN A 176 2.34 -5.03 -11.13
CA GLN A 176 1.67 -5.31 -12.41
C GLN A 176 0.18 -5.60 -12.22
N ARG A 177 -0.19 -6.19 -11.07
CA ARG A 177 -1.56 -6.48 -10.67
C ARG A 177 -1.76 -6.00 -9.23
N PRO A 178 -2.08 -4.73 -9.03
CA PRO A 178 -2.34 -4.20 -7.69
C PRO A 178 -3.50 -4.97 -7.05
N GLY A 179 -3.31 -5.49 -5.83
CA GLY A 179 -4.38 -6.12 -5.05
C GLY A 179 -5.36 -5.12 -4.43
N PHE A 180 -5.42 -3.90 -4.96
CA PHE A 180 -6.21 -2.80 -4.42
C PHE A 180 -6.68 -1.83 -5.52
N THR A 181 -7.77 -1.13 -5.22
CA THR A 181 -8.47 -0.22 -6.14
C THR A 181 -8.53 1.21 -5.58
N PRO A 182 -8.77 2.23 -6.42
CA PRO A 182 -8.86 3.62 -5.98
C PRO A 182 -9.85 3.89 -4.85
N ASN A 183 -11.01 3.23 -4.86
CA ASN A 183 -12.05 3.38 -3.82
C ASN A 183 -11.62 2.91 -2.42
N GLN A 184 -10.54 2.12 -2.32
CA GLN A 184 -9.94 1.72 -1.05
C GLN A 184 -9.03 2.82 -0.47
N PHE A 185 -8.93 3.98 -1.11
CA PHE A 185 -8.21 5.13 -0.58
C PHE A 185 -9.16 6.31 -0.45
N LEU A 186 -8.85 7.23 0.47
CA LEU A 186 -9.67 8.45 0.64
C LEU A 186 -9.64 9.35 -0.59
N ASP A 187 -8.55 9.30 -1.37
CA ASP A 187 -8.41 10.05 -2.61
C ASP A 187 -7.48 9.33 -3.60
N ILE A 188 -7.53 9.75 -4.87
CA ILE A 188 -6.77 9.17 -5.98
C ILE A 188 -5.25 9.33 -5.83
N TYR A 189 -4.78 10.38 -5.17
CA TYR A 189 -3.35 10.60 -4.95
C TYR A 189 -2.81 9.71 -3.85
N GLY A 190 -3.64 9.33 -2.89
CA GLY A 190 -3.37 8.31 -1.89
C GLY A 190 -3.26 6.94 -2.54
N TYR A 191 -4.14 6.63 -3.49
CA TYR A 191 -4.03 5.46 -4.34
C TYR A 191 -2.73 5.45 -5.17
N LEU A 192 -2.37 6.58 -5.80
CA LEU A 192 -1.08 6.72 -6.50
C LEU A 192 0.11 6.52 -5.53
N GLY A 193 0.04 7.07 -4.33
CA GLY A 193 1.06 6.87 -3.30
C GLY A 193 1.22 5.41 -2.87
N ALA A 194 0.14 4.63 -2.89
CA ALA A 194 0.18 3.20 -2.63
C ALA A 194 0.77 2.41 -3.82
N LEU A 195 0.55 2.86 -5.06
CA LEU A 195 1.14 2.25 -6.25
C LEU A 195 2.64 2.52 -6.40
N LEU A 196 3.11 3.70 -5.98
CA LEU A 196 4.49 4.12 -6.17
C LEU A 196 5.45 3.38 -5.22
N VAL A 197 6.25 2.49 -5.80
CA VAL A 197 7.25 1.66 -5.13
C VAL A 197 8.65 2.14 -5.48
N ASN A 198 9.53 2.18 -4.48
CA ASN A 198 10.94 2.46 -4.68
C ASN A 198 11.65 1.23 -5.28
N SER A 199 12.19 1.40 -6.49
CA SER A 199 12.87 0.36 -7.26
C SER A 199 14.04 -0.29 -6.52
N SER A 200 14.74 0.47 -5.66
CA SER A 200 15.89 -0.04 -4.91
C SER A 200 15.49 -1.05 -3.81
N THR A 201 14.20 -1.19 -3.52
CA THR A 201 13.69 -1.97 -2.38
C THR A 201 12.87 -3.20 -2.79
N LEU A 202 12.82 -3.52 -4.09
CA LEU A 202 12.05 -4.66 -4.61
C LEU A 202 12.49 -6.03 -4.05
N HIS A 203 13.71 -6.13 -3.51
CA HIS A 203 14.23 -7.35 -2.92
C HIS A 203 13.85 -7.54 -1.44
N LEU A 204 13.24 -6.54 -0.79
CA LEU A 204 12.80 -6.62 0.60
C LEU A 204 11.52 -7.42 0.74
N ALA A 205 11.22 -7.87 1.97
CA ALA A 205 10.00 -8.63 2.28
C ALA A 205 8.72 -7.99 1.74
N VAL A 206 8.62 -6.66 1.90
CA VAL A 206 7.62 -5.80 1.29
C VAL A 206 8.37 -4.62 0.69
N PRO A 207 8.24 -4.34 -0.62
CA PRO A 207 8.87 -3.17 -1.20
C PRO A 207 8.43 -1.86 -0.51
N GLU A 208 9.34 -0.90 -0.42
CA GLU A 208 9.08 0.34 0.29
C GLU A 208 8.48 1.42 -0.62
N ARG A 209 7.70 2.31 -0.02
CA ARG A 209 7.23 3.53 -0.66
C ARG A 209 8.33 4.60 -0.68
N PHE A 210 8.10 5.64 -1.46
CA PHE A 210 8.87 6.87 -1.33
C PHE A 210 8.45 7.62 -0.06
N MET A 211 9.30 7.65 0.95
CA MET A 211 8.99 8.29 2.25
C MET A 211 8.76 9.80 2.13
N ASN A 212 9.34 10.45 1.13
CA ASN A 212 9.16 11.86 0.81
C ASN A 212 7.90 12.15 -0.01
N TYR A 213 7.16 11.13 -0.47
CA TYR A 213 5.81 11.30 -0.98
C TYR A 213 4.83 11.15 0.19
N PRO A 214 3.98 12.16 0.47
CA PRO A 214 2.99 12.06 1.54
C PRO A 214 2.08 10.84 1.36
N PRO A 215 1.90 10.01 2.40
CA PRO A 215 1.14 8.79 2.27
C PRO A 215 -0.34 9.07 2.03
N GLY A 216 -0.99 8.19 1.29
CA GLY A 216 -2.44 8.10 1.27
C GLY A 216 -3.01 7.45 2.52
N TYR A 217 -4.24 7.78 2.85
CA TYR A 217 -5.01 7.11 3.90
C TYR A 217 -5.99 6.12 3.25
N PRO A 218 -6.14 4.91 3.83
CA PRO A 218 -7.12 3.97 3.31
C PRO A 218 -8.54 4.44 3.65
N ASN A 219 -9.49 4.12 2.78
CA ASN A 219 -10.90 4.45 2.97
C ASN A 219 -11.53 3.49 3.98
N ARG A 220 -11.93 4.01 5.15
CA ARG A 220 -12.54 3.21 6.21
C ARG A 220 -13.91 2.63 5.84
N ASN A 221 -14.57 3.20 4.83
CA ASN A 221 -15.86 2.74 4.33
C ASN A 221 -15.76 1.50 3.43
N SER A 222 -14.54 1.02 3.15
CA SER A 222 -14.27 -0.15 2.31
C SER A 222 -13.64 -1.30 3.10
N PHE A 223 -13.85 -2.53 2.62
CA PHE A 223 -13.05 -3.68 3.03
C PHE A 223 -11.70 -3.69 2.30
N HIS A 224 -10.64 -3.98 3.03
CA HIS A 224 -9.27 -4.02 2.50
C HIS A 224 -8.76 -5.44 2.47
N LEU A 225 -8.44 -5.93 1.29
CA LEU A 225 -7.88 -7.27 1.10
C LEU A 225 -6.36 -7.18 1.04
N LEU A 226 -5.68 -7.78 2.00
CA LEU A 226 -4.22 -7.91 2.04
C LEU A 226 -3.83 -9.31 1.59
N ASP A 227 -3.64 -9.45 0.29
CA ASP A 227 -3.32 -10.73 -0.34
C ASP A 227 -1.87 -11.15 -0.08
N TRP A 228 -1.68 -12.40 0.35
CA TRP A 228 -0.37 -12.98 0.62
C TRP A 228 0.56 -12.99 -0.59
N ARG A 229 0.00 -12.90 -1.80
CA ARG A 229 0.74 -12.85 -3.07
C ARG A 229 1.29 -11.46 -3.40
N SER A 230 0.92 -10.42 -2.64
CA SER A 230 1.36 -9.03 -2.89
C SER A 230 2.69 -8.68 -2.23
N TYR A 231 3.30 -9.61 -1.49
CA TYR A 231 4.60 -9.45 -0.84
C TYR A 231 5.32 -10.81 -0.76
N HIS A 232 6.57 -10.85 -0.29
CA HIS A 232 7.35 -12.09 -0.16
C HIS A 232 7.06 -12.78 1.18
N PRO A 233 6.20 -13.83 1.25
CA PRO A 233 5.65 -14.29 2.53
C PRO A 233 6.71 -14.87 3.47
N ALA A 234 7.71 -15.58 2.92
CA ALA A 234 8.79 -16.17 3.70
C ALA A 234 9.69 -15.08 4.33
N LEU A 235 10.12 -14.09 3.54
CA LEU A 235 10.92 -12.97 4.04
C LEU A 235 10.14 -12.12 5.04
N LEU A 236 8.85 -11.93 4.80
CA LEU A 236 7.96 -11.17 5.68
C LEU A 236 7.75 -11.88 7.03
N SER A 237 7.54 -13.20 6.99
CA SER A 237 7.42 -14.01 8.21
C SER A 237 8.70 -13.92 9.04
N GLN A 238 9.87 -14.10 8.40
CA GLN A 238 11.18 -13.95 9.06
C GLN A 238 11.41 -12.54 9.63
N LEU A 239 10.99 -11.50 8.91
CA LEU A 239 11.10 -10.12 9.37
C LEU A 239 10.26 -9.89 10.63
N ILE A 240 8.99 -10.28 10.64
CA ILE A 240 8.11 -10.08 11.80
C ILE A 240 8.59 -10.93 12.99
N GLN A 241 8.97 -12.18 12.74
CA GLN A 241 9.50 -13.08 13.77
C GLN A 241 10.79 -12.54 14.40
N SER A 242 11.77 -12.10 13.60
CA SER A 242 13.03 -11.55 14.13
C SER A 242 12.78 -10.30 15.00
N GLN A 243 11.86 -9.43 14.59
CA GLN A 243 11.47 -8.26 15.41
C GLN A 243 10.76 -8.66 16.71
N SER A 244 10.02 -9.78 16.71
CA SER A 244 9.33 -10.30 17.90
C SER A 244 10.27 -10.92 18.93
N TRP A 245 11.34 -11.59 18.50
CA TRP A 245 12.32 -12.22 19.40
C TRP A 245 13.14 -11.21 20.19
N HIS A 246 13.46 -10.07 19.60
CA HIS A 246 14.49 -9.21 20.18
C HIS A 246 14.00 -8.32 21.33
N ARG A 247 12.70 -8.00 21.47
CA ARG A 247 12.22 -7.04 22.48
C ARG A 247 10.75 -7.25 22.89
N GLN A 248 10.53 -8.02 23.94
CA GLN A 248 9.20 -8.14 24.58
C GLN A 248 8.63 -6.75 24.91
N GLY A 249 7.39 -6.48 24.49
CA GLY A 249 6.67 -5.22 24.76
C GLY A 249 7.01 -4.02 23.87
N LYS A 250 7.97 -4.11 22.93
CA LYS A 250 8.26 -3.02 21.96
C LYS A 250 7.95 -3.38 20.50
N LEU A 251 7.37 -4.55 20.27
CA LEU A 251 7.10 -5.08 18.93
C LEU A 251 6.22 -4.13 18.12
N ALA A 252 5.10 -3.67 18.69
CA ALA A 252 4.18 -2.75 18.04
C ALA A 252 4.88 -1.46 17.57
N TYR A 253 5.70 -0.85 18.42
CA TYR A 253 6.43 0.38 18.09
C TYR A 253 7.44 0.16 16.95
N ASN A 254 8.24 -0.90 17.03
CA ASN A 254 9.26 -1.19 16.01
C ASN A 254 8.64 -1.53 14.66
N LEU A 255 7.59 -2.36 14.67
CA LEU A 255 6.87 -2.71 13.46
C LEU A 255 6.11 -1.52 12.89
N ARG A 256 5.61 -0.59 13.72
CA ARG A 256 4.93 0.61 13.23
C ARG A 256 5.79 1.44 12.28
N ASN A 257 7.05 1.70 12.67
CA ASN A 257 7.99 2.45 11.84
C ASN A 257 8.36 1.67 10.57
N THR A 258 8.47 0.34 10.67
CA THR A 258 8.78 -0.53 9.52
C THR A 258 7.62 -0.58 8.53
N VAL A 259 6.40 -0.77 9.01
CA VAL A 259 5.18 -0.81 8.20
C VAL A 259 4.86 0.53 7.57
N ASP A 260 5.18 1.66 8.22
CA ASP A 260 5.02 2.96 7.57
C ASP A 260 5.90 3.10 6.32
N ARG A 261 6.98 2.33 6.19
CA ARG A 261 7.81 2.33 4.98
C ARG A 261 7.24 1.43 3.88
N TRP A 262 6.40 0.47 4.21
CA TRP A 262 5.85 -0.46 3.22
C TRP A 262 4.93 0.26 2.22
N SER A 263 5.07 -0.11 0.96
CA SER A 263 4.22 0.33 -0.14
C SER A 263 2.87 -0.42 -0.16
N GLY A 264 1.99 -0.01 -1.08
CA GLY A 264 0.71 -0.67 -1.31
C GLY A 264 -0.30 -0.53 -0.18
N ALA A 265 -1.42 -1.22 -0.35
CA ALA A 265 -2.46 -1.32 0.68
C ALA A 265 -1.94 -1.97 1.97
N VAL A 266 -1.04 -2.95 1.88
CA VAL A 266 -0.47 -3.63 3.06
C VAL A 266 0.18 -2.65 4.03
N GLY A 267 1.00 -1.72 3.54
CA GLY A 267 1.61 -0.70 4.39
C GLY A 267 0.58 0.26 4.98
N ARG A 268 -0.33 0.79 4.15
CA ARG A 268 -1.27 1.84 4.59
C ARG A 268 -2.31 1.30 5.57
N VAL A 269 -2.87 0.13 5.28
CA VAL A 269 -3.91 -0.51 6.08
C VAL A 269 -3.34 -0.98 7.42
N LEU A 270 -2.20 -1.69 7.42
CA LEU A 270 -1.60 -2.15 8.67
C LEU A 270 -1.09 -0.96 9.51
N PHE A 271 -0.48 0.06 8.88
CA PHE A 271 -0.08 1.29 9.59
C PHE A 271 -1.23 1.92 10.36
N GLN A 272 -2.39 2.08 9.70
CA GLN A 272 -3.57 2.65 10.33
C GLN A 272 -4.22 1.69 11.33
N ALA A 273 -4.16 0.38 11.11
CA ALA A 273 -4.66 -0.63 12.03
C ALA A 273 -3.91 -0.60 13.38
N MET A 274 -2.61 -0.33 13.36
CA MET A 274 -1.76 -0.24 14.56
C MET A 274 -1.92 1.04 15.38
N ASP A 275 -2.90 1.90 15.09
CA ASP A 275 -3.12 3.12 15.85
C ASP A 275 -3.43 2.77 17.33
N ALA A 276 -2.50 3.13 18.23
CA ALA A 276 -2.17 2.42 19.46
C ALA A 276 -3.05 2.77 20.67
N ASP A 277 -3.84 3.84 20.57
CA ASP A 277 -4.35 4.54 21.75
C ASP A 277 -5.80 4.20 22.14
N ALA A 278 -6.42 3.17 21.55
CA ALA A 278 -7.82 2.86 21.85
C ALA A 278 -8.11 1.36 22.03
N PRO A 279 -8.83 0.96 23.10
CA PRO A 279 -9.33 -0.40 23.25
C PRO A 279 -10.26 -0.73 22.07
N ARG A 280 -10.02 -1.88 21.45
CA ARG A 280 -10.84 -2.38 20.34
C ARG A 280 -11.90 -3.31 20.89
N ASN A 281 -13.14 -3.09 20.48
CA ASN A 281 -14.29 -3.88 20.92
C ASN A 281 -14.96 -4.54 19.73
N CYS A 282 -15.76 -5.58 19.97
CA CYS A 282 -16.68 -6.07 18.95
C CYS A 282 -17.77 -5.01 18.70
N PRO A 283 -18.03 -4.61 17.44
CA PRO A 283 -19.15 -3.74 17.15
C PRO A 283 -20.48 -4.38 17.57
N PRO A 284 -21.41 -3.62 18.16
CA PRO A 284 -22.72 -4.14 18.55
C PRO A 284 -23.45 -4.78 17.36
N GLY A 285 -23.98 -5.98 17.55
CA GLY A 285 -24.79 -6.68 16.55
C GLY A 285 -24.02 -7.41 15.44
N VAL A 286 -22.68 -7.31 15.40
CA VAL A 286 -21.87 -8.03 14.38
C VAL A 286 -21.57 -9.47 14.81
N GLY A 287 -21.35 -9.71 16.11
CA GLY A 287 -20.91 -11.00 16.64
C GLY A 287 -19.47 -11.32 16.23
N CYS A 288 -18.52 -11.23 17.16
CA CYS A 288 -17.10 -11.46 16.89
C CYS A 288 -16.64 -12.77 17.49
N LEU A 289 -15.51 -13.29 17.01
CA LEU A 289 -14.88 -14.48 17.59
C LEU A 289 -14.25 -14.13 18.94
N ASP A 290 -14.76 -14.77 20.00
CA ASP A 290 -14.22 -14.70 21.36
C ASP A 290 -13.44 -15.98 21.76
N GLU A 291 -13.63 -17.07 21.01
CA GLU A 291 -13.02 -18.40 21.21
C GLU A 291 -12.49 -18.98 19.88
N ALA A 292 -12.17 -20.29 19.84
CA ALA A 292 -11.70 -21.00 18.65
C ALA A 292 -12.48 -20.62 17.38
N ALA A 293 -11.77 -20.35 16.27
CA ALA A 293 -12.44 -19.90 15.06
C ALA A 293 -13.42 -20.97 14.56
N THR A 294 -14.70 -20.61 14.49
CA THR A 294 -15.77 -21.46 13.94
C THR A 294 -16.04 -21.17 12.48
N SER A 295 -15.61 -20.02 11.98
CA SER A 295 -15.75 -19.61 10.59
C SER A 295 -14.76 -18.50 10.24
N CYS A 296 -14.29 -18.48 9.00
CA CYS A 296 -13.54 -17.34 8.45
C CYS A 296 -14.43 -16.16 8.03
N ASN A 297 -15.75 -16.28 8.21
CA ASN A 297 -16.71 -15.21 7.95
C ASN A 297 -17.01 -14.38 9.20
N THR A 298 -16.58 -14.82 10.38
CA THR A 298 -16.78 -14.10 11.64
C THR A 298 -15.55 -13.23 11.93
N PRO A 299 -15.73 -11.94 12.28
CA PRO A 299 -14.60 -11.05 12.48
C PRO A 299 -13.85 -11.36 13.78
N ILE A 300 -12.53 -11.19 13.72
CA ILE A 300 -11.62 -11.21 14.86
C ILE A 300 -11.38 -9.76 15.30
N VAL A 301 -11.46 -9.50 16.61
CA VAL A 301 -11.16 -8.18 17.20
C VAL A 301 -9.79 -8.24 17.87
N PRO A 302 -8.75 -7.61 17.31
CA PRO A 302 -7.43 -7.60 17.91
C PRO A 302 -7.44 -6.71 19.15
N ARG A 303 -7.28 -7.30 20.34
CA ARG A 303 -7.31 -6.57 21.62
C ARG A 303 -6.09 -5.66 21.78
N ARG A 304 -4.95 -6.08 21.23
CA ARG A 304 -3.70 -5.33 21.23
C ARG A 304 -3.18 -5.11 19.81
N VAL A 305 -2.16 -4.28 19.66
CA VAL A 305 -1.51 -4.05 18.35
C VAL A 305 -0.76 -5.31 17.89
N GLU A 306 -0.15 -6.04 18.82
CA GLU A 306 0.56 -7.29 18.57
C GLU A 306 -0.35 -8.37 17.96
N ASP A 307 -1.62 -8.39 18.37
CA ASP A 307 -2.60 -9.36 17.88
C ASP A 307 -2.84 -9.18 16.37
N ILE A 308 -2.74 -7.95 15.83
CA ILE A 308 -2.82 -7.71 14.37
C ILE A 308 -1.72 -8.47 13.63
N PHE A 309 -0.48 -8.41 14.14
CA PHE A 309 0.65 -9.09 13.48
C PHE A 309 0.62 -10.59 13.67
N ARG A 310 0.10 -11.09 14.79
CA ARG A 310 -0.13 -12.52 14.99
C ARG A 310 -1.15 -13.05 13.98
N ILE A 311 -2.30 -12.40 13.87
CA ILE A 311 -3.34 -12.76 12.88
C ILE A 311 -2.78 -12.66 11.46
N PHE A 312 -2.01 -11.60 11.17
CA PHE A 312 -1.37 -11.45 9.87
C PHE A 312 -0.38 -12.58 9.58
N LEU A 313 0.50 -12.94 10.52
CA LEU A 313 1.42 -14.08 10.39
C LEU A 313 0.69 -15.41 10.18
N VAL A 314 -0.38 -15.66 10.92
CA VAL A 314 -1.20 -16.87 10.73
C VAL A 314 -1.80 -16.89 9.32
N ALA A 315 -2.38 -15.77 8.87
CA ALA A 315 -2.91 -15.68 7.50
C ALA A 315 -1.81 -15.92 6.44
N LEU A 316 -0.61 -15.38 6.65
CA LEU A 316 0.56 -15.59 5.78
C LEU A 316 0.95 -17.06 5.69
N GLN A 317 1.05 -17.76 6.83
CA GLN A 317 1.42 -19.17 6.87
C GLN A 317 0.38 -20.08 6.23
N LEU A 318 -0.90 -19.78 6.47
CA LEU A 318 -2.04 -20.49 5.89
C LEU A 318 -2.29 -20.13 4.42
N LYS A 319 -1.53 -19.18 3.85
CA LYS A 319 -1.74 -18.62 2.51
C LYS A 319 -3.18 -18.15 2.30
N LEU A 320 -3.73 -17.54 3.33
CA LEU A 320 -5.04 -16.91 3.33
C LEU A 320 -4.86 -15.40 3.20
N PRO A 321 -5.71 -14.71 2.43
CA PRO A 321 -5.71 -13.26 2.44
C PRO A 321 -6.26 -12.76 3.78
N LEU A 322 -5.71 -11.64 4.25
CA LEU A 322 -6.19 -10.93 5.44
C LEU A 322 -7.14 -9.82 5.00
N VAL A 323 -8.38 -9.85 5.47
CA VAL A 323 -9.38 -8.80 5.26
C VAL A 323 -9.38 -7.88 6.48
N VAL A 324 -9.17 -6.58 6.27
CA VAL A 324 -9.24 -5.57 7.32
C VAL A 324 -10.40 -4.63 7.03
N SER A 325 -11.23 -4.37 8.03
CA SER A 325 -12.32 -3.40 7.93
C SER A 325 -12.40 -2.52 9.17
N TRP A 326 -13.01 -1.36 9.01
CA TRP A 326 -13.46 -0.53 10.12
C TRP A 326 -14.98 -0.71 10.31
N LYS A 327 -15.54 -0.11 11.37
CA LYS A 327 -16.99 -0.15 11.61
C LYS A 327 -17.79 0.46 10.45
N GLU A 328 -17.23 1.45 9.77
CA GLU A 328 -17.89 2.16 8.68
C GLU A 328 -17.88 1.38 7.36
N ALA A 329 -17.15 0.25 7.29
CA ALA A 329 -17.05 -0.54 6.08
C ALA A 329 -18.40 -1.10 5.67
N SER A 330 -18.73 -0.95 4.39
CA SER A 330 -20.00 -1.40 3.81
C SER A 330 -19.78 -2.10 2.46
N GLY A 331 -20.81 -2.82 2.00
CA GLY A 331 -20.76 -3.59 0.75
C GLY A 331 -20.30 -5.04 0.94
N PRO A 332 -20.04 -5.75 -0.18
CA PRO A 332 -19.66 -7.15 -0.13
C PRO A 332 -18.26 -7.33 0.46
N ARG A 333 -18.15 -8.14 1.51
CA ARG A 333 -16.86 -8.50 2.13
C ARG A 333 -16.14 -9.55 1.26
N PRO A 334 -14.86 -9.33 0.91
CA PRO A 334 -14.03 -10.35 0.27
C PRO A 334 -13.81 -11.60 1.17
N PRO A 335 -13.55 -12.77 0.59
CA PRO A 335 -13.17 -13.96 1.36
C PRO A 335 -11.77 -13.81 1.98
N GLY A 336 -11.57 -14.34 3.18
CA GLY A 336 -10.30 -14.29 3.91
C GLY A 336 -10.48 -14.22 5.42
N VAL A 337 -9.36 -14.27 6.15
CA VAL A 337 -9.34 -14.06 7.61
C VAL A 337 -9.74 -12.62 7.87
N TRP A 338 -10.79 -12.38 8.65
CA TRP A 338 -11.35 -11.03 8.81
C TRP A 338 -11.00 -10.41 10.16
N ILE A 339 -10.35 -9.25 10.12
CA ILE A 339 -10.17 -8.35 11.26
C ILE A 339 -11.14 -7.18 11.14
N ILE A 340 -11.85 -6.89 12.23
CA ILE A 340 -12.61 -5.64 12.36
C ILE A 340 -11.97 -4.71 13.39
N LEU A 341 -11.82 -3.45 13.00
CA LEU A 341 -11.30 -2.38 13.83
C LEU A 341 -12.46 -1.50 14.26
N TYR A 342 -12.90 -1.67 15.50
CA TYR A 342 -13.94 -0.83 16.09
C TYR A 342 -13.47 -0.21 17.40
N ARG A 343 -13.58 1.11 17.45
CA ARG A 343 -13.41 1.90 18.66
C ARG A 343 -14.79 2.21 19.18
N ARG A 344 -15.06 1.81 20.43
CA ARG A 344 -16.21 2.36 21.13
C ARG A 344 -15.89 3.83 21.31
N GLU A 345 -16.68 4.70 20.69
CA GLU A 345 -16.64 6.12 21.02
C GLU A 345 -16.85 6.19 22.53
N GLU A 346 -15.84 6.69 23.26
CA GLU A 346 -16.12 7.14 24.61
C GLU A 346 -17.23 8.17 24.48
N PRO A 347 -18.31 8.06 25.26
CA PRO A 347 -19.31 9.12 25.29
C PRO A 347 -18.54 10.43 25.48
N PRO A 348 -18.86 11.49 24.71
CA PRO A 348 -18.14 12.76 24.82
C PRO A 348 -18.08 13.10 26.31
N ALA A 349 -16.86 13.30 26.83
CA ALA A 349 -16.66 13.60 28.24
C ALA A 349 -17.70 14.66 28.63
N PRO A 350 -18.48 14.46 29.71
CA PRO A 350 -19.54 15.38 30.08
C PRO A 350 -18.93 16.77 30.05
N ARG A 351 -19.47 17.65 29.20
CA ARG A 351 -19.02 19.04 29.15
C ARG A 351 -19.22 19.54 30.57
N LEU A 352 -18.14 19.71 31.32
CA LEU A 352 -18.15 20.39 32.59
C LEU A 352 -18.62 21.80 32.26
N CYS A 353 -19.92 22.05 32.45
CA CYS A 353 -20.45 23.39 32.46
C CYS A 353 -19.77 24.09 33.63
N ILE A 354 -18.69 24.82 33.34
CA ILE A 354 -18.15 25.78 34.29
C ILE A 354 -19.24 26.84 34.41
N ALA A 355 -19.91 26.82 35.56
CA ALA A 355 -20.96 27.77 35.90
C ALA A 355 -20.37 29.18 35.98
N SER A 356 -20.25 29.87 34.84
CA SER A 356 -20.11 31.34 34.83
C SER A 356 -20.32 32.03 33.49
N MET A 357 -20.60 31.36 32.36
CA MET A 357 -20.97 32.07 31.11
C MET A 357 -21.93 31.24 30.23
N CYS A 358 -23.23 31.52 30.36
CA CYS A 358 -24.23 31.37 29.31
C CYS A 358 -24.68 32.76 28.89
#